data_AF-A0A962UQ96-F1
#
_entry.id   AF-A0A962UQ96-F1
#
_cell.length_a   1.000
_cell.length_b   1.000
_cell.length_c   1.000
_cell.angle_alpha   90.00
_cell.angle_beta   90.00
_cell.angle_gamma   90.00
#
_symmetry.space_group_name_H-M   'P 1'
#
loop_
_entity.id
_entity.type
_entity.pdbx_description
1 polymer ?
#
loop_
_entity_poly.entity_id
_entity_poly.type
_entity_poly.pdbx_seq_one_letter_code
_entity_poly.pdbx_strand_id
1 'polypeptide(L)' 'MLGYIEFADRLSAWFGKAFAWLIMVMAIGIGYEVVVRYGFNAPTSWAFDLSYITYGTLFMMG' A
#
# COMPACT_ATOMS: atom_id res chain seq x y z
N MET A 1 -1.27 -27.48 21.26
CA MET A 1 -0.30 -27.38 20.15
C MET A 1 -0.96 -26.86 18.87
N LEU A 2 -2.16 -27.34 18.49
CA LEU A 2 -2.89 -26.90 17.29
C LEU A 2 -3.32 -25.42 17.30
N GLY A 3 -3.83 -24.92 18.44
CA GLY A 3 -4.32 -23.53 18.50
C GLY A 3 -3.25 -22.45 18.29
N TYR A 4 -1.98 -22.75 18.57
CA TYR A 4 -0.87 -21.82 18.28
C TYR A 4 -0.58 -21.74 16.78
N ILE A 5 -0.72 -22.86 16.08
CA ILE A 5 -0.53 -22.96 14.62
C ILE A 5 -1.67 -22.22 13.91
N GLU A 6 -2.93 -22.45 14.31
CA GLU A 6 -4.08 -21.72 13.75
C GLU A 6 -4.01 -20.21 14.02
N PHE A 7 -3.52 -19.80 15.19
CA PHE A 7 -3.31 -18.39 15.49
C PHE A 7 -2.25 -17.78 14.57
N ALA A 8 -1.11 -18.46 14.39
CA ALA A 8 -0.05 -18.01 13.49
C ALA A 8 -0.53 -17.93 12.03
N ASP A 9 -1.31 -18.91 11.57
CA ASP A 9 -1.89 -18.91 10.22
C ASP A 9 -2.89 -17.77 10.02
N ARG A 10 -3.80 -17.54 10.99
CA ARG A 10 -4.74 -16.41 10.92
C ARG A 10 -4.01 -15.06 10.94
N LEU A 11 -2.95 -14.94 11.73
CA LEU A 11 -2.15 -13.74 11.81
C LEU A 11 -1.47 -13.46 10.45
N SER A 12 -0.83 -14.47 9.86
CA SER A 12 -0.19 -14.36 8.55
C SER A 12 -1.19 -14.00 7.44
N ALA A 13 -2.36 -14.65 7.43
CA ALA A 13 -3.44 -14.33 6.49
C ALA A 13 -3.98 -12.90 6.66
N TRP A 14 -3.99 -12.38 7.89
CA TRP A 14 -4.41 -11.01 8.19
C TRP A 14 -3.41 -9.98 7.66
N PHE A 15 -2.10 -10.22 7.83
CA PHE A 15 -1.07 -9.40 7.20
C PHE A 15 -1.21 -9.43 5.67
N GLY A 16 -1.40 -10.61 5.06
CA GLY A 16 -1.73 -10.75 3.63
C GLY A 16 -2.82 -9.77 3.16
N LYS A 17 -3.94 -9.74 3.88
CA LYS A 17 -5.05 -8.83 3.58
C LYS A 17 -4.70 -7.36 3.82
N ALA A 18 -3.97 -7.03 4.87
CA ALA A 18 -3.59 -5.65 5.18
C ALA A 18 -2.74 -5.03 4.04
N PHE A 19 -1.78 -5.79 3.50
CA PHE A 19 -0.95 -5.32 2.39
C PHE A 19 -1.69 -5.26 1.06
N ALA A 20 -2.70 -6.10 0.84
CA ALA A 20 -3.56 -5.99 -0.35
C ALA A 20 -4.25 -4.60 -0.44
N TRP A 21 -4.55 -3.97 0.71
CA TRP A 21 -5.08 -2.61 0.75
C TRP A 21 -4.04 -1.54 0.41
N LEU A 22 -2.74 -1.77 0.63
CA LEU A 22 -1.68 -0.82 0.26
C LEU A 22 -1.63 -0.57 -1.26
N ILE A 23 -1.93 -1.59 -2.07
CA ILE A 23 -2.02 -1.46 -3.53
C ILE A 23 -3.12 -0.45 -3.90
N MET A 24 -4.28 -0.53 -3.23
CA MET A 24 -5.39 0.40 -3.46
C MET A 24 -5.02 1.83 -3.07
N VAL A 25 -4.36 2.01 -1.92
CA VAL A 25 -3.88 3.32 -1.46
C VAL A 25 -2.88 3.91 -2.46
N MET A 26 -1.95 3.11 -2.95
CA MET A 26 -0.97 3.54 -3.95
C MET A 26 -1.66 3.97 -5.26
N ALA A 27 -2.61 3.18 -5.75
CA ALA A 27 -3.36 3.49 -6.97
C ALA A 27 -4.13 4.81 -6.84
N ILE A 28 -4.79 5.04 -5.71
CA ILE A 28 -5.52 6.28 -5.43
C ILE A 28 -4.56 7.46 -5.28
N GLY A 29 -3.42 7.28 -4.59
CA GLY A 29 -2.43 8.33 -4.39
C GLY A 29 -1.81 8.81 -5.71
N ILE A 30 -1.40 7.89 -6.57
CA ILE A 30 -0.91 8.22 -7.92
C ILE A 30 -2.02 8.85 -8.76
N GLY A 31 -3.24 8.30 -8.72
CA GLY A 31 -4.39 8.84 -9.44
C GLY A 31 -4.71 10.28 -9.02
N TYR A 32 -4.65 10.58 -7.73
CA TYR A 32 -4.81 11.93 -7.19
C TYR A 32 -3.71 12.87 -7.70
N GLU A 33 -2.44 12.47 -7.66
CA GLU A 33 -1.34 13.28 -8.18
C GLU A 33 -1.52 13.59 -9.67
N VAL A 34 -1.98 12.62 -10.48
CA VAL A 34 -2.29 12.85 -11.90
C VAL A 34 -3.39 13.90 -12.04
N VAL A 35 -4.50 13.76 -11.31
CA VAL A 35 -5.60 14.75 -11.36
C VAL A 35 -5.13 16.14 -10.94
N VAL A 36 -4.33 16.22 -9.88
CA VAL A 36 -3.85 17.50 -9.35
C VAL A 36 -2.81 18.14 -10.26
N ARG A 37 -1.86 17.36 -10.76
CA ARG A 37 -0.81 17.85 -11.64
C ARG A 37 -1.34 18.28 -13.00
N TYR A 38 -2.25 17.52 -13.61
CA TYR A 38 -2.77 17.86 -14.93
C TYR A 38 -4.03 18.73 -14.89
N GLY A 39 -4.87 18.60 -13.87
CA GLY A 39 -6.11 19.37 -13.72
C GLY A 39 -5.93 20.69 -12.99
N PHE A 40 -5.09 20.73 -11.96
CA PHE A 40 -4.88 21.91 -11.11
C PHE A 40 -3.49 22.54 -11.29
N ASN A 41 -2.63 21.96 -12.14
CA ASN A 41 -1.27 22.43 -12.45
C ASN A 41 -0.40 22.69 -11.21
N ALA A 42 -0.68 21.99 -10.10
CA ALA A 42 -0.08 22.20 -8.80
C ALA A 42 0.52 20.89 -8.27
N PRO A 43 1.72 20.48 -8.71
CA PRO A 43 2.31 19.19 -8.33
C PRO A 43 2.51 19.06 -6.82
N THR A 44 2.23 17.88 -6.25
CA THR A 44 2.42 17.64 -4.82
C THR A 44 3.72 16.91 -4.53
N SER A 45 4.47 17.35 -3.52
CA SER A 45 5.77 16.77 -3.16
C SER A 45 5.65 15.37 -2.54
N TRP A 46 4.57 15.14 -1.79
CA TRP A 46 4.37 13.88 -1.06
C TRP A 46 4.03 12.69 -1.96
N ALA A 47 3.61 12.92 -3.21
CA ALA A 47 3.26 11.83 -4.13
C ALA A 47 4.46 10.93 -4.43
N PHE A 48 5.66 11.50 -4.55
CA PHE A 48 6.88 10.73 -4.77
C PHE A 48 7.23 9.85 -3.57
N ASP A 49 7.20 10.43 -2.37
CA ASP A 49 7.52 9.71 -1.13
C ASP A 49 6.49 8.59 -0.85
N LEU A 50 5.21 8.86 -1.08
CA LEU A 50 4.13 7.87 -0.94
C LEU A 50 4.39 6.68 -1.85
N SER A 51 4.68 6.93 -3.13
CA SER A 51 4.95 5.90 -4.13
C SER A 51 6.16 5.05 -3.73
N TYR A 52 7.24 5.69 -3.29
CA TYR A 52 8.47 5.02 -2.90
C TYR A 52 8.25 4.07 -1.72
N ILE A 53 7.54 4.54 -0.69
CA ILE A 53 7.29 3.76 0.54
C ILE A 53 6.29 2.63 0.26
N THR A 54 5.18 2.89 -0.42
CA THR A 54 4.17 1.85 -0.72
C THR A 54 4.72 0.78 -1.66
N TYR A 55 5.43 1.17 -2.71
CA TYR A 55 6.04 0.21 -3.63
C TYR A 55 7.16 -0.60 -2.95
N GLY A 56 7.99 0.03 -2.13
CA GLY A 56 9.01 -0.66 -1.33
C GLY A 56 8.40 -1.65 -0.32
N THR A 57 7.29 -1.26 0.32
CA THR A 57 6.55 -2.10 1.28
C THR A 57 5.91 -3.31 0.59
N LEU A 58 5.38 -3.13 -0.63
CA LEU A 58 4.84 -4.24 -1.44
C LEU A 58 5.94 -5.20 -1.91
N PHE A 59 7.11 -4.67 -2.31
CA PHE A 59 8.24 -5.49 -2.73
C PHE A 59 8.79 -6.37 -1.60
N MET A 60 8.91 -5.83 -0.37
CA MET A 60 9.42 -6.58 0.78
C MET A 60 8.48 -7.69 1.28
N MET A 61 7.20 -7.63 0.91
CA MET A 61 6.20 -8.63 1.31
C MET A 61 6.16 -9.85 0.36
N GLY A 62 6.67 -9.68 -0.86
CA GLY A 62 6.73 -10.72 -1.89
C GLY A 62 7.77 -11.79 -1.62
#